data_AF-A0A545U7X6-F1
#
_entry.id   AF-A0A545U7X6-F1
#
_cell.length_a   1.000
_cell.length_b   1.000
_cell.length_c   1.000
_cell.angle_alpha   90.00
_cell.angle_beta   90.00
_cell.angle_gamma   90.00
#
_symmetry.space_group_name_H-M   'P 1'
#
loop_
_entity.id
_entity.type
_entity.pdbx_description
1 polymer ?
#
loop_
_entity_poly.entity_id
_entity_poly.type
_entity_poly.pdbx_seq_one_letter_code
_entity_poly.pdbx_strand_id
1 'polypeptide(L)'
;MSIQQSDINEEKFEKLSGYLDGELTQQEAQKVSLLIETDSEYQQLYQELSLMRHEIQSLSLQEQELEHLEKLFQEPIAKTTRMFGLALIAVASVAIVGFTFFKIFTNPDLGLLEKLLVGALGSGSLLLLFSVLRQRLMNAKKDKYGKVKI
;
A
#
# COMPACT_ATOMS: atom_id res chain seq x y z
N MET A 1 -13.52 -48.72 -7.74
CA MET A 1 -12.34 -48.45 -8.59
C MET A 1 -11.89 -46.99 -8.54
N SER A 2 -12.52 -46.13 -7.72
CA SER A 2 -12.26 -44.68 -7.64
C SER A 2 -11.31 -44.24 -6.52
N ILE A 3 -11.07 -45.06 -5.49
CA ILE A 3 -10.19 -44.73 -4.36
C ILE A 3 -8.71 -44.95 -4.72
N GLN A 4 -8.41 -46.00 -5.50
CA GLN A 4 -7.02 -46.33 -5.85
C GLN A 4 -6.37 -45.32 -6.81
N GLN A 5 -7.17 -44.53 -7.51
CA GLN A 5 -6.67 -43.55 -8.49
C GLN A 5 -6.40 -42.18 -7.85
N SER A 6 -7.04 -41.85 -6.72
CA SER A 6 -6.70 -40.66 -5.94
C SER A 6 -5.38 -40.84 -5.20
N ASP A 7 -5.17 -42.01 -4.60
CA ASP A 7 -3.98 -42.29 -3.78
C ASP A 7 -2.69 -42.26 -4.63
N ILE A 8 -2.77 -42.74 -5.88
CA ILE A 8 -1.65 -42.72 -6.84
C ILE A 8 -1.30 -41.28 -7.24
N ASN A 9 -2.29 -40.39 -7.37
CA ASN A 9 -2.04 -39.00 -7.74
C ASN A 9 -1.45 -38.19 -6.58
N GLU A 10 -1.81 -38.52 -5.34
CA GLU A 10 -1.27 -37.91 -4.13
C GLU A 10 0.22 -38.28 -3.94
N GLU A 11 0.58 -39.55 -4.12
CA GLU A 11 1.99 -39.99 -4.05
C GLU A 11 2.86 -39.35 -5.15
N LYS A 12 2.31 -39.19 -6.37
CA LYS A 12 2.99 -38.48 -7.48
C LYS A 12 3.25 -37.02 -7.14
N PHE A 13 2.24 -36.34 -6.58
CA PHE A 13 2.34 -34.96 -6.17
C PHE A 13 3.38 -34.77 -5.07
N GLU A 14 3.36 -35.62 -4.02
CA GLU A 14 4.30 -35.54 -2.90
C GLU A 14 5.76 -35.66 -3.39
N LYS A 15 6.05 -36.64 -4.25
CA LYS A 15 7.38 -36.83 -4.82
C LYS A 15 7.82 -35.66 -5.71
N LEU A 16 6.93 -35.11 -6.51
CA LEU A 16 7.25 -33.96 -7.37
C LEU A 16 7.44 -32.66 -6.58
N SER A 17 6.64 -32.43 -5.54
CA SER A 17 6.81 -31.29 -4.63
C SER A 17 8.15 -31.38 -3.91
N GLY A 18 8.47 -32.54 -3.33
CA GLY A 18 9.77 -32.77 -2.69
C GLY A 18 10.95 -32.63 -3.67
N TYR A 19 10.77 -33.01 -4.93
CA TYR A 19 11.77 -32.79 -5.98
C TYR A 19 11.98 -31.30 -6.29
N LEU A 20 10.90 -30.52 -6.41
CA LEU A 20 10.94 -29.08 -6.66
C LEU A 20 11.55 -28.30 -5.48
N ASP A 21 11.31 -28.76 -4.26
CA ASP A 21 11.83 -28.14 -3.03
C ASP A 21 13.25 -28.62 -2.66
N GLY A 22 13.74 -29.68 -3.33
CA GLY A 22 15.08 -30.24 -3.11
C GLY A 22 15.20 -31.08 -1.85
N GLU A 23 14.08 -31.57 -1.31
CA GLU A 23 14.01 -32.36 -0.07
C GLU A 23 14.23 -33.86 -0.32
N LEU A 24 14.17 -34.31 -1.57
CA LEU A 24 14.44 -35.70 -1.93
C LEU A 24 15.92 -36.06 -1.77
N THR A 25 16.18 -37.31 -1.38
CA THR A 25 17.53 -37.86 -1.44
C THR A 25 18.04 -37.93 -2.88
N GLN A 26 19.35 -37.97 -3.07
CA GLN A 26 19.96 -38.02 -4.40
C GLN A 26 19.44 -39.19 -5.26
N GLN A 27 19.18 -40.35 -4.63
CA GLN A 27 18.65 -41.52 -5.32
C GLN A 27 17.18 -41.34 -5.73
N GLU A 28 16.38 -40.69 -4.90
CA GLU A 28 14.97 -40.43 -5.19
C GLU A 28 14.81 -39.34 -6.24
N ALA A 29 15.59 -38.27 -6.15
CA ALA A 29 15.60 -37.20 -7.14
C ALA A 29 15.95 -37.74 -8.54
N GLN A 30 16.90 -38.66 -8.65
CA GLN A 30 17.26 -39.25 -9.93
C GLN A 30 16.15 -40.17 -10.49
N LYS A 31 15.42 -40.88 -9.64
CA LYS A 31 14.24 -41.66 -10.05
C LYS A 31 13.12 -40.73 -10.54
N VAL A 32 12.85 -39.65 -9.82
CA VAL A 32 11.81 -38.68 -10.20
C VAL A 32 12.19 -37.96 -11.50
N SER A 33 13.46 -37.59 -11.68
CA SER A 33 13.96 -37.03 -12.95
C SER A 33 13.70 -37.97 -14.14
N LEU A 34 13.96 -39.27 -13.97
CA LEU A 34 13.68 -40.25 -15.03
C LEU A 34 12.17 -40.37 -15.29
N LEU A 35 11.34 -40.33 -14.25
CA LEU A 35 9.88 -40.39 -14.38
C LEU A 35 9.34 -39.16 -15.13
N ILE A 36 9.87 -37.96 -14.87
CA ILE A 36 9.51 -36.73 -15.62
C ILE A 36 9.85 -36.86 -17.11
N GLU A 37 10.95 -37.54 -17.45
CA GLU A 37 11.38 -37.75 -18.85
C GLU A 37 10.61 -38.86 -19.58
N THR A 38 10.15 -39.88 -18.83
CA THR A 38 9.60 -41.12 -19.42
C THR A 38 8.08 -41.21 -19.34
N ASP A 39 7.43 -40.49 -18.43
CA ASP A 39 5.98 -40.53 -18.18
C ASP A 39 5.34 -39.15 -18.42
N SER A 40 4.37 -39.10 -19.33
CA SER A 40 3.64 -37.88 -19.69
C SER A 40 2.83 -37.28 -18.55
N GLU A 41 2.31 -38.09 -17.61
CA GLU A 41 1.54 -37.59 -16.47
C GLU A 41 2.44 -36.88 -15.46
N TYR A 42 3.65 -37.42 -15.23
CA TYR A 42 4.66 -36.76 -14.38
C TYR A 42 5.14 -35.45 -15.01
N GLN A 43 5.32 -35.42 -16.33
CA GLN A 43 5.71 -34.21 -17.04
C GLN A 43 4.67 -33.10 -16.92
N GLN A 44 3.38 -33.43 -17.10
CA GLN A 44 2.28 -32.47 -16.99
C GLN A 44 2.18 -31.91 -15.57
N LEU A 45 2.21 -32.79 -14.56
CA LEU A 45 2.11 -32.37 -13.17
C LEU A 45 3.33 -31.53 -12.74
N TYR A 46 4.53 -31.88 -13.20
CA TYR A 46 5.73 -31.07 -12.97
C TYR A 46 5.60 -29.65 -13.56
N GLN A 47 5.08 -29.53 -14.79
CA GLN A 47 4.88 -28.23 -15.42
C GLN A 47 3.85 -27.38 -14.66
N GLU A 48 2.75 -27.98 -14.23
CA GLU A 48 1.70 -27.29 -13.46
C GLU A 48 2.25 -26.74 -12.13
N LEU A 49 2.97 -27.58 -11.37
CA LEU A 49 3.58 -27.16 -10.10
C LEU A 49 4.66 -26.10 -10.29
N SER A 50 5.47 -26.23 -11.34
CA SER A 50 6.49 -25.23 -11.67
C SER A 50 5.88 -23.88 -12.06
N LEU A 51 4.76 -23.87 -12.79
CA LEU A 51 4.06 -22.64 -13.16
C LEU A 51 3.46 -21.95 -11.93
N MET A 52 2.80 -22.72 -11.06
CA MET A 52 2.23 -22.19 -9.81
C MET A 52 3.30 -21.56 -8.92
N ARG A 53 4.45 -22.24 -8.76
CA ARG A 53 5.59 -21.72 -7.99
C ARG A 53 6.12 -20.42 -8.59
N HIS A 54 6.26 -20.35 -9.90
CA HIS A 54 6.72 -19.14 -10.59
C HIS A 54 5.74 -17.98 -10.39
N GLU A 55 4.44 -18.24 -10.45
CA GLU A 55 3.41 -17.22 -10.21
C GLU A 55 3.49 -16.67 -8.77
N ILE A 56 3.58 -17.56 -7.77
CA ILE A 56 3.75 -17.17 -6.36
C ILE A 56 5.04 -16.35 -6.14
N GLN A 57 6.16 -16.74 -6.76
CA GLN A 57 7.40 -15.97 -6.70
C GLN A 57 7.27 -14.59 -7.35
N SER A 58 6.52 -14.48 -8.45
CA SER A 58 6.33 -13.19 -9.11
C SER A 58 5.43 -12.23 -8.31
N LEU A 59 4.51 -12.78 -7.51
CA LEU A 59 3.68 -12.01 -6.57
C LEU A 59 4.51 -11.53 -5.38
N SER A 60 5.37 -12.38 -4.81
CA SER A 60 6.20 -12.00 -3.65
C SER A 60 7.24 -10.93 -4.00
N LEU A 61 7.79 -10.95 -5.21
CA LEU A 61 8.70 -9.91 -5.70
C LEU A 61 8.00 -8.54 -5.82
N GLN A 62 6.76 -8.51 -6.32
CA GLN A 62 5.97 -7.28 -6.38
C GLN A 62 5.66 -6.72 -4.99
N GLU A 63 5.32 -7.58 -4.03
CA GLU A 63 5.05 -7.16 -2.65
C GLU A 63 6.30 -6.55 -1.98
N GLN A 64 7.46 -7.18 -2.18
CA GLN A 64 8.73 -6.67 -1.65
C GLN A 64 9.14 -5.32 -2.25
N GLU A 65 8.94 -5.13 -3.56
CA GLU A 65 9.25 -3.85 -4.23
C GLU A 65 8.34 -2.73 -3.71
N LEU A 66 7.05 -3.00 -3.53
CA LEU A 66 6.10 -2.05 -2.96
C LEU A 66 6.44 -1.68 -1.51
N GLU A 67 6.85 -2.66 -0.70
CA GLU A 67 7.26 -2.42 0.69
C GLU A 67 8.55 -1.58 0.76
N HIS A 68 9.48 -1.79 -0.17
CA HIS A 68 10.72 -1.00 -0.26
C HIS A 68 10.46 0.44 -0.68
N LEU A 69 9.56 0.64 -1.66
CA LEU A 69 9.11 1.98 -2.07
C LEU A 69 8.43 2.70 -0.90
N GLU A 70 7.56 2.01 -0.14
CA GLU A 70 6.91 2.60 1.02
C GLU A 70 7.91 3.02 2.10
N LYS A 71 8.95 2.21 2.36
CA LYS A 71 10.02 2.55 3.32
C LYS A 71 10.80 3.80 2.89
N LEU A 72 11.07 3.99 1.59
CA LEU A 72 11.71 5.21 1.06
C LEU A 72 10.81 6.44 1.21
N PHE A 73 9.49 6.31 1.05
CA PHE A 73 8.55 7.41 1.29
C PHE A 73 8.31 7.72 2.77
N GLN A 74 8.67 6.81 3.68
CA GLN A 74 8.53 6.98 5.13
C GLN A 74 9.76 7.59 5.81
N GLU A 75 10.66 8.27 5.09
CA GLU A 75 11.76 8.99 5.74
C GLU A 75 11.26 10.05 6.74
N PRO A 76 11.76 10.04 7.99
CA PRO A 76 11.27 10.89 9.08
C PRO A 76 11.45 12.40 8.83
N ILE A 77 12.39 12.79 7.96
CA ILE A 77 12.66 14.19 7.57
C ILE A 77 11.48 14.78 6.77
N ALA A 78 10.74 13.96 6.03
CA ALA A 78 9.56 14.40 5.29
C ALA A 78 8.37 14.70 6.23
N LYS A 79 8.27 14.02 7.38
CA LYS A 79 7.10 14.13 8.28
C LYS A 79 7.05 15.47 9.02
N THR A 80 8.17 15.95 9.56
CA THR A 80 8.26 17.25 10.26
C THR A 80 8.13 18.42 9.30
N THR A 81 8.88 18.42 8.20
CA THR A 81 8.83 19.48 7.17
C THR A 81 7.41 19.67 6.63
N ARG A 82 6.71 18.56 6.36
CA ARG A 82 5.32 18.60 5.87
C ARG A 82 4.34 19.13 6.91
N MET A 83 4.55 18.89 8.20
CA MET A 83 3.71 19.50 9.25
C MET A 83 3.95 21.00 9.38
N PHE A 84 5.21 21.43 9.44
CA PHE A 84 5.54 22.86 9.51
C PHE A 84 5.06 23.62 8.28
N GLY A 85 5.23 23.06 7.08
CA GLY A 85 4.76 23.67 5.84
C GLY A 85 3.24 23.88 5.84
N LEU A 86 2.46 22.90 6.29
CA LEU A 86 1.01 23.03 6.36
C LEU A 86 0.52 23.96 7.46
N ALA A 87 1.20 23.96 8.62
CA ALA A 87 0.90 24.93 9.67
C ALA A 87 1.14 26.36 9.19
N LEU A 88 2.25 26.60 8.48
CA LEU A 88 2.58 27.90 7.90
C LEU A 88 1.54 28.34 6.86
N ILE A 89 1.16 27.45 5.94
CA ILE A 89 0.11 27.73 4.94
C ILE A 89 -1.21 28.06 5.63
N ALA A 90 -1.61 27.28 6.64
CA ALA A 90 -2.85 27.53 7.37
C ALA A 90 -2.86 28.91 8.04
N VAL A 91 -1.78 29.28 8.74
CA VAL A 91 -1.64 30.59 9.38
C VAL A 91 -1.66 31.71 8.35
N ALA A 92 -0.92 31.56 7.24
CA ALA A 92 -0.89 32.55 6.17
C ALA A 92 -2.27 32.75 5.53
N SER A 93 -2.99 31.66 5.24
CA SER A 93 -4.34 31.73 4.69
C SER A 93 -5.32 32.44 5.64
N VAL A 94 -5.26 32.14 6.94
CA VAL A 94 -6.10 32.81 7.94
C VAL A 94 -5.78 34.31 7.99
N ALA A 95 -4.50 34.68 7.97
CA ALA A 95 -4.07 36.08 7.99
C ALA A 95 -4.54 36.85 6.74
N ILE A 96 -4.40 36.25 5.54
CA ILE A 96 -4.86 36.86 4.28
C ILE A 96 -6.36 37.06 4.28
N VAL A 97 -7.13 36.03 4.67
CA VAL A 97 -8.58 36.12 4.73
C VAL A 97 -8.99 37.19 5.73
N GLY A 98 -8.44 37.18 6.95
CA GLY A 98 -8.71 38.17 7.98
C GLY A 98 -8.41 39.61 7.54
N PHE A 99 -7.26 39.84 6.90
CA PHE A 99 -6.89 41.15 6.36
C PHE A 99 -7.84 41.61 5.24
N THR A 100 -8.23 40.69 4.36
CA THR A 100 -9.18 40.97 3.27
C THR A 100 -10.55 41.35 3.81
N PHE A 101 -11.06 40.61 4.80
CA PHE A 101 -12.29 40.94 5.50
C PHE A 101 -12.19 42.32 6.16
N PHE A 102 -11.10 42.61 6.87
CA PHE A 102 -10.90 43.90 7.54
C PHE A 102 -10.94 45.08 6.56
N LYS A 103 -10.23 44.96 5.42
CA LYS A 103 -10.27 45.94 4.33
C LYS A 103 -11.69 46.15 3.81
N ILE A 104 -12.40 45.06 3.49
CA ILE A 104 -13.73 45.14 2.89
C ILE A 104 -14.79 45.69 3.84
N PHE A 105 -14.71 45.37 5.13
CA PHE A 105 -15.67 45.87 6.12
C PHE A 105 -15.42 47.34 6.48
N THR A 106 -14.17 47.79 6.44
CA THR A 106 -13.80 49.19 6.76
C THR A 106 -14.04 50.13 5.59
N ASN A 107 -14.09 49.62 4.35
CA ASN A 107 -14.36 50.42 3.16
C ASN A 107 -15.88 50.61 2.96
N PRO A 108 -16.38 51.86 3.00
CA PRO A 108 -17.82 52.14 2.82
C PRO A 108 -18.27 52.10 1.36
N ASP A 109 -17.35 52.12 0.39
CA ASP A 109 -17.65 52.19 -1.05
C ASP A 109 -18.09 50.85 -1.67
N LEU A 110 -17.99 49.74 -0.92
CA LEU A 110 -18.29 48.40 -1.42
C LEU A 110 -19.76 48.01 -1.20
N GLY A 111 -20.39 47.50 -2.26
CA GLY A 111 -21.78 47.04 -2.24
C GLY A 111 -22.00 45.80 -1.38
N LEU A 112 -23.24 45.57 -0.94
CA LEU A 112 -23.60 44.39 -0.13
C LEU A 112 -23.28 43.06 -0.83
N LEU A 113 -23.41 43.00 -2.16
CA LEU A 113 -23.10 41.80 -2.95
C LEU A 113 -21.62 41.42 -2.90
N GLU A 114 -20.72 42.40 -2.95
CA GLU A 114 -19.26 42.17 -2.90
C GLU A 114 -18.85 41.64 -1.52
N LYS A 115 -19.45 42.18 -0.45
CA LYS A 115 -19.26 41.71 0.93
C LYS A 115 -19.74 40.26 1.09
N LEU A 116 -20.88 39.91 0.50
CA LEU A 116 -21.42 38.55 0.52
C LEU A 116 -20.56 37.55 -0.25
N LEU A 117 -20.12 37.90 -1.47
CA LEU A 117 -19.28 37.04 -2.29
C LEU A 117 -17.94 36.73 -1.63
N VAL A 118 -17.24 37.77 -1.18
CA VAL A 118 -15.94 37.59 -0.49
C VAL A 118 -16.15 36.92 0.86
N GLY A 119 -17.26 37.22 1.54
CA GLY A 119 -17.66 36.58 2.79
C GLY A 119 -17.82 35.07 2.65
N ALA A 120 -18.59 34.63 1.65
CA ALA A 120 -18.82 33.22 1.36
C ALA A 120 -17.52 32.50 0.94
N LEU A 121 -16.72 33.14 0.08
CA LEU A 121 -15.47 32.55 -0.41
C LEU A 121 -14.41 32.42 0.69
N GLY A 122 -14.26 33.46 1.51
CA GLY A 122 -13.31 33.47 2.63
C GLY A 122 -13.71 32.50 3.74
N SER A 123 -15.00 32.50 4.13
CA SER A 123 -15.50 31.56 5.15
C SER A 123 -15.46 30.11 4.66
N GLY A 124 -15.78 29.84 3.39
CA GLY A 124 -15.63 28.51 2.78
C GLY A 124 -14.18 28.02 2.79
N SER A 125 -13.23 28.90 2.45
CA SER A 125 -11.79 28.59 2.49
C SER A 125 -11.32 28.26 3.92
N LEU A 126 -11.76 29.03 4.92
CA LEU A 126 -11.46 28.77 6.32
C LEU A 126 -12.06 27.45 6.83
N LEU A 127 -13.29 27.12 6.44
CA LEU A 127 -13.95 25.86 6.80
C LEU A 127 -13.20 24.65 6.22
N LEU A 128 -12.75 24.73 4.96
CA LEU A 128 -11.94 23.69 4.34
C LEU A 128 -10.61 23.51 5.07
N LEU A 129 -9.90 24.61 5.35
CA LEU A 129 -8.65 24.56 6.12
C LEU A 129 -8.86 23.96 7.50
N PHE A 130 -9.93 24.35 8.20
CA PHE A 130 -10.28 23.78 9.50
C PHE A 130 -10.59 22.28 9.40
N SER A 131 -11.29 21.84 8.35
CA SER A 131 -11.56 20.42 8.10
C SER A 131 -10.27 19.62 7.98
N VAL A 132 -9.30 20.11 7.17
CA VAL A 132 -8.00 19.47 6.99
C VAL A 132 -7.18 19.48 8.29
N LEU A 133 -7.15 20.60 9.01
CA LEU A 133 -6.47 20.72 10.31
C LEU A 133 -7.05 19.74 11.34
N ARG A 134 -8.38 19.65 11.43
CA ARG A 134 -9.09 18.73 12.33
C ARG A 134 -8.74 17.28 12.02
N GLN A 135 -8.79 16.87 10.74
CA GLN A 135 -8.42 15.53 10.31
C GLN A 135 -6.96 15.22 10.70
N ARG A 136 -6.06 16.19 10.49
CA ARG A 136 -4.63 15.99 10.77
C ARG A 136 -4.32 15.90 12.26
N LEU A 137 -4.93 16.74 13.10
CA LEU A 137 -4.78 16.66 14.56
C LEU A 137 -5.34 15.35 15.13
N MET A 138 -6.47 14.88 14.59
CA MET A 138 -7.07 13.62 15.01
C MET A 138 -6.21 12.41 14.62
N ASN A 139 -5.61 12.43 13.43
CA ASN A 139 -4.71 11.38 12.97
C ASN A 139 -3.39 11.39 13.75
N ALA A 140 -2.84 12.57 14.09
CA ALA A 140 -1.64 12.69 14.93
C ALA A 140 -1.84 12.10 16.34
N LYS A 141 -3.05 12.23 16.91
CA LYS A 141 -3.37 11.64 18.22
C LYS A 141 -3.62 10.13 18.18
N LYS A 142 -3.99 9.57 17.02
CA LYS A 142 -4.31 8.15 16.83
C LYS A 142 -3.14 7.30 16.34
N ASP A 143 -1.94 7.87 16.23
CA ASP A 143 -0.76 7.11 15.84
C ASP A 143 -0.35 6.11 16.94
N LYS A 144 -0.94 4.92 16.84
CA LYS A 144 -0.77 3.76 17.72
C LYS A 144 0.49 2.95 17.37
N TYR A 145 1.19 3.27 16.27
CA TYR A 145 2.32 2.49 15.75
C TYR A 145 3.70 3.05 16.10
N GLY A 146 3.79 4.23 16.74
CA GLY A 146 5.06 4.80 17.23
C GLY A 146 5.73 4.06 18.41
N LYS A 147 5.23 2.88 18.81
CA LYS A 147 5.73 2.11 19.96
C LYS A 147 6.15 0.68 19.63
N VAL A 148 6.57 0.40 18.40
CA VAL A 148 7.27 -0.87 18.13
C VAL A 148 8.75 -0.54 17.93
N LYS A 149 9.53 -0.72 19.00
CA LYS A 149 10.99 -0.84 18.90
C LYS A 149 11.28 -2.15 18.19
N ILE A 150 11.97 -2.07 17.05
CA ILE A 150 12.75 -3.19 16.51
C ILE A 150 14.12 -3.14 17.17
#